data_AF-A0A357B0X2-F1
#
_entry.id   AF-A0A357B0X2-F1
#
_cell.length_a   1.000
_cell.length_b   1.000
_cell.length_c   1.000
_cell.angle_alpha   90.00
_cell.angle_beta   90.00
_cell.angle_gamma   90.00
#
_symmetry.space_group_name_H-M   'P 1'
#
loop_
_entity.id
_entity.type
_entity.pdbx_description
1 polymer ?
#
loop_
_entity_poly.entity_id
_entity_poly.type
_entity_poly.pdbx_seq_one_letter_code
_entity_poly.pdbx_strand_id
1 'polypeptide(L)'
;MDVVQKQIQLTCPGITVYFSDCASIAGQMMLAGLGIAVMPNFGCPNDERLKAIPFETNQTINYGITYRKKDVPQKVLKFLHIVNQIY
;
A
#
# COMPACT_ATOMS: atom_id res chain seq x y z
N MET A 1 2.32 13.65 9.54
CA MET A 1 1.69 13.66 8.21
C MET A 1 2.75 13.29 7.19
N ASP A 2 2.48 12.37 6.29
CA ASP A 2 3.43 11.90 5.28
C ASP A 2 3.97 13.06 4.44
N VAL A 3 5.26 13.01 4.04
CA VAL A 3 5.92 14.04 3.21
C VAL A 3 5.20 14.19 1.87
N VAL A 4 4.74 13.09 1.28
CA VAL A 4 4.01 13.07 0.00
C VAL A 4 2.67 13.79 0.16
N GLN A 5 1.92 13.48 1.22
CA GLN A 5 0.63 14.11 1.50
C GLN A 5 0.79 15.63 1.69
N LYS A 6 1.83 16.06 2.41
CA LYS A 6 2.12 17.48 2.62
C LYS A 6 2.41 18.20 1.30
N GLN A 7 3.23 17.61 0.43
CA GLN A 7 3.55 18.21 -0.86
C GLN A 7 2.33 18.30 -1.79
N ILE A 8 1.47 17.28 -1.80
CA ILE A 8 0.23 17.30 -2.59
C ILE A 8 -0.68 18.43 -2.13
N GLN A 9 -0.90 18.58 -0.82
CA GLN A 9 -1.77 19.63 -0.28
C GLN A 9 -1.20 21.04 -0.53
N LEU A 10 0.12 21.22 -0.47
CA LEU A 10 0.76 22.50 -0.78
C LEU A 10 0.64 22.85 -2.26
N THR A 11 0.78 21.87 -3.15
CA THR A 11 0.70 22.07 -4.60
C THR A 11 -0.75 22.27 -5.06
N CYS A 12 -1.70 21.63 -4.38
CA CYS A 12 -3.12 21.63 -4.73
C CYS A 12 -3.98 22.06 -3.53
N PRO A 13 -3.99 23.36 -3.15
CA PRO A 13 -4.58 23.82 -1.89
C PRO A 13 -6.11 23.67 -1.78
N GLY A 14 -6.81 23.39 -2.89
CA GLY A 14 -8.26 23.14 -2.91
C GLY A 14 -8.66 21.67 -2.98
N ILE A 15 -7.71 20.73 -2.91
CA ILE A 15 -8.02 19.30 -3.05
C ILE A 15 -8.67 18.76 -1.76
N THR A 16 -9.79 18.07 -1.90
CA THR A 16 -10.38 17.29 -0.80
C THR A 16 -9.54 16.05 -0.58
N VAL A 17 -8.98 15.89 0.62
CA VAL A 17 -8.23 14.69 1.02
C VAL A 17 -9.15 13.77 1.79
N TYR A 18 -9.36 12.57 1.26
CA TYR A 18 -10.06 11.50 1.95
C TYR A 18 -9.07 10.55 2.62
N PHE A 19 -9.46 10.03 3.78
CA PHE A 19 -8.69 9.00 4.48
C PHE A 19 -9.42 7.66 4.38
N SER A 20 -8.67 6.60 4.15
CA SER A 20 -9.17 5.23 4.12
C SER A 20 -8.30 4.38 5.02
N ASP A 21 -8.94 3.53 5.83
CA ASP A 21 -8.25 2.67 6.80
C ASP A 21 -7.53 1.49 6.13
N CYS A 22 -7.92 1.13 4.90
CA CYS A 22 -7.29 0.04 4.15
C CYS A 22 -7.42 0.21 2.64
N ALA A 23 -6.65 -0.61 1.90
CA ALA A 23 -6.61 -0.56 0.44
C ALA A 23 -7.95 -0.97 -0.22
N SER A 24 -8.70 -1.90 0.39
CA SER A 24 -9.98 -2.35 -0.16
C SER A 24 -11.05 -1.26 -0.12
N ILE A 25 -11.12 -0.49 0.97
CA ILE A 25 -12.02 0.67 1.07
C ILE A 25 -11.61 1.74 0.06
N ALA A 26 -10.31 2.07 -0.03
CA ALA A 26 -9.80 3.02 -1.01
C ALA A 26 -10.14 2.59 -2.45
N GLY A 27 -10.07 1.28 -2.74
CA GLY A 27 -10.50 0.70 -4.01
C GLY A 27 -11.97 0.98 -4.33
N GLN A 28 -12.88 0.76 -3.37
CA GLN A 28 -14.31 1.06 -3.55
C GLN A 28 -14.55 2.56 -3.74
N MET A 29 -13.82 3.42 -3.04
CA MET A 29 -13.92 4.87 -3.22
C MET A 29 -13.50 5.32 -4.62
N MET A 30 -12.41 4.76 -5.16
CA MET A 30 -11.99 5.02 -6.55
C MET A 30 -13.05 4.54 -7.55
N LEU A 31 -13.59 3.34 -7.37
CA LEU A 31 -14.65 2.79 -8.22
C LEU A 31 -15.95 3.60 -8.18
N ALA A 32 -16.26 4.19 -7.03
CA ALA A 32 -17.40 5.09 -6.86
C ALA A 32 -17.12 6.52 -7.38
N GLY A 33 -15.93 6.80 -7.93
CA GLY A 33 -15.60 8.07 -8.56
C GLY A 33 -15.20 9.19 -7.59
N LEU A 34 -14.86 8.87 -6.34
CA LEU A 34 -14.48 9.89 -5.34
C LEU A 34 -13.10 10.50 -5.62
N GLY A 35 -12.27 9.84 -6.43
CA GLY A 35 -10.96 10.37 -6.83
C GLY A 35 -9.94 9.27 -7.13
N ILE A 36 -8.68 9.60 -6.88
CA ILE A 36 -7.53 8.70 -7.05
C ILE A 36 -6.94 8.33 -5.69
N ALA A 37 -6.19 7.23 -5.63
CA ALA A 37 -5.46 6.84 -4.44
C ALA A 37 -3.99 6.55 -4.78
N VAL A 38 -3.10 6.96 -3.89
CA VAL A 38 -1.68 6.64 -3.92
C VAL A 38 -1.42 5.50 -2.93
N MET A 39 -1.04 4.34 -3.42
CA MET A 39 -0.80 3.15 -2.60
C MET A 39 0.23 2.21 -3.22
N PRO A 40 0.81 1.27 -2.45
CA PRO A 40 1.70 0.24 -3.00
C PRO A 40 0.99 -0.61 -4.06
N ASN A 41 1.73 -1.05 -5.08
CA ASN A 41 1.16 -1.78 -6.22
C ASN A 41 0.39 -3.05 -5.82
N PHE A 42 0.84 -3.78 -4.79
CA PHE A 42 0.15 -4.97 -4.28
C PHE A 42 -1.17 -4.66 -3.54
N GLY A 43 -1.40 -3.39 -3.17
CA GLY A 43 -2.66 -2.92 -2.61
C GLY A 43 -3.65 -2.43 -3.67
N CYS A 44 -3.20 -2.20 -4.91
CA CYS A 44 -4.06 -1.74 -5.98
C CYS A 44 -5.09 -2.82 -6.34
N PRO A 45 -6.39 -2.48 -6.48
CA PRO A 45 -7.40 -3.43 -6.93
C PRO A 45 -7.10 -3.87 -8.36
N ASN A 46 -7.22 -5.18 -8.62
CA ASN A 46 -7.20 -5.71 -9.98
C ASN A 46 -8.62 -5.62 -10.57
N ASP A 47 -8.97 -4.44 -11.11
CA ASP A 47 -10.27 -4.14 -11.71
C ASP A 47 -10.06 -3.44 -13.05
N GLU A 48 -10.72 -3.91 -14.12
CA GLU A 48 -10.56 -3.38 -15.48
C GLU A 48 -10.97 -1.91 -15.63
N ARG A 49 -11.78 -1.39 -14.69
CA ARG A 49 -12.22 0.01 -14.66
C ARG A 49 -11.18 0.94 -14.04
N LEU A 50 -10.16 0.37 -13.37
CA LEU A 50 -9.09 1.13 -12.74
C LEU A 50 -7.78 0.93 -13.49
N LYS A 51 -6.97 1.98 -13.53
CA LYS A 51 -5.63 1.94 -14.12
C LYS A 51 -4.59 2.28 -13.07
N ALA A 52 -3.74 1.30 -12.74
CA ALA A 52 -2.55 1.55 -11.94
C ALA A 52 -1.50 2.27 -12.80
N ILE A 53 -0.96 3.38 -12.29
CA ILE A 53 0.15 4.11 -12.90
C ILE A 53 1.35 3.94 -11.95
N PRO A 54 2.41 3.24 -12.36
CA PRO A 54 3.60 3.11 -11.53
C PRO A 54 4.28 4.47 -11.37
N PHE A 55 4.86 4.73 -10.20
CA PHE A 55 5.76 5.87 -10.06
C PHE A 55 7.03 5.61 -10.85
N GLU A 56 7.43 6.55 -11.70
CA GLU A 56 8.73 6.54 -12.39
C GLU A 56 9.84 6.94 -11.40
N THR A 57 10.04 6.11 -10.38
CA THR A 57 10.99 6.35 -9.30
C THR A 57 11.85 5.11 -9.06
N ASN A 58 13.12 5.33 -8.72
CA ASN A 58 14.02 4.28 -8.27
C ASN A 58 13.80 3.91 -6.80
N GLN A 59 12.79 4.50 -6.14
CA GLN A 59 12.47 4.20 -4.76
C GLN A 59 11.78 2.84 -4.65
N THR A 60 12.35 1.96 -3.82
CA THR A 60 11.75 0.67 -3.47
C THR A 60 11.00 0.77 -2.15
N ILE A 61 9.77 0.22 -2.11
CA ILE A 61 9.03 0.05 -0.86
C ILE A 61 9.51 -1.25 -0.22
N ASN A 62 10.08 -1.17 1.00
CA ASN A 62 10.42 -2.35 1.78
C ASN A 62 9.13 -3.00 2.31
N TYR A 63 8.91 -4.26 1.96
CA TYR A 63 7.82 -5.08 2.47
C TYR A 63 8.37 -6.40 3.01
N GLY A 64 7.72 -6.98 4.01
CA GLY A 64 8.22 -8.22 4.61
C GLY A 64 7.41 -8.68 5.80
N ILE A 65 7.97 -9.67 6.50
CA ILE A 65 7.32 -10.33 7.64
C ILE A 65 7.94 -9.84 8.94
N THR A 66 7.10 -9.47 9.90
CA THR A 66 7.52 -9.21 11.28
C THR A 66 6.96 -10.28 12.21
N TYR A 67 7.78 -10.75 13.14
CA TYR A 67 7.38 -11.72 14.16
C TYR A 67 8.03 -11.39 15.50
N ARG A 68 7.44 -11.90 16.60
CA ARG A 68 7.98 -11.71 17.96
C ARG A 68 9.27 -12.49 18.11
N LYS A 69 10.38 -11.84 18.49
CA LYS A 69 11.70 -12.47 18.61
C LYS A 69 11.84 -13.50 19.74
N LYS A 70 11.09 -13.35 20.83
CA LYS A 70 11.14 -14.25 22.00
C LYS A 70 10.10 -15.36 21.87
N ASP A 71 10.50 -16.58 22.24
CA ASP A 71 9.64 -17.77 22.27
C ASP A 71 8.99 -18.08 20.91
N VAL A 72 9.76 -17.91 19.82
CA VAL A 72 9.26 -18.14 18.45
C VAL A 72 8.91 -19.62 18.27
N PRO A 73 7.65 -19.96 18.00
CA PRO A 73 7.28 -21.35 17.76
C PRO A 73 7.98 -21.91 16.50
N GLN A 74 8.43 -23.16 16.53
CA GLN A 74 9.09 -23.81 15.37
C GLN A 74 8.25 -23.73 14.08
N LYS A 75 6.92 -23.76 14.20
CA LYS A 75 6.00 -23.59 13.07
C LYS A 75 6.14 -22.23 12.38
N VAL A 76 6.42 -21.16 13.14
CA VAL A 76 6.66 -19.82 12.58
C VAL A 76 7.98 -19.83 11.83
N LEU A 77 9.05 -20.41 12.39
CA LEU A 77 10.34 -20.52 11.69
C LEU A 77 10.24 -21.31 10.37
N LYS A 78 9.50 -22.44 10.39
CA LYS A 78 9.21 -23.21 9.17
C LYS A 78 8.45 -22.37 8.14
N PHE A 79 7.46 -21.61 8.58
CA PHE A 79 6.71 -20.72 7.69
C PHE A 79 7.60 -19.63 7.08
N LEU A 80 8.41 -18.95 7.91
CA LEU A 80 9.35 -17.92 7.43
C LEU A 80 10.34 -18.48 6.41
N HIS A 81 10.85 -19.70 6.63
CA HIS A 81 11.72 -20.37 5.69
C HIS A 81 11.05 -20.58 4.33
N ILE A 82 9.79 -21.04 4.31
CA ILE A 82 9.02 -21.22 3.07
C ILE A 82 8.81 -19.88 2.36
N VAL A 83 8.39 -18.84 3.08
CA VAL A 83 8.10 -17.53 2.45
C VAL A 83 9.36 -16.91 1.85
N ASN A 84 10.51 -17.00 2.52
CA ASN A 84 11.79 -16.49 2.02
C ASN A 84 12.35 -17.25 0.79
N GLN A 85 11.73 -18.35 0.36
CA GLN A 85 12.09 -19.03 -0.90
C GLN A 85 11.24 -18.57 -2.08
N ILE A 86 10.08 -17.96 -1.82
CA ILE A 86 9.09 -17.57 -2.83
C ILE A 86 9.24 -16.09 -3.21
N TYR A 87 9.57 -15.26 -2.23
CA TYR A 87 9.73 -13.81 -2.35
C TYR A 87 11.17 -13.40 -2.04
#